data_AF-A0A142ESH1-F1
#
_entry.id   AF-A0A142ESH1-F1
#
_cell.length_a   1.000
_cell.length_b   1.000
_cell.length_c   1.000
_cell.angle_alpha   90.00
_cell.angle_beta   90.00
_cell.angle_gamma   90.00
#
_symmetry.space_group_name_H-M   'P 1'
#
loop_
_entity.id
_entity.type
_entity.pdbx_description
1 polymer ?
#
loop_
_entity_poly.entity_id
_entity_poly.type
_entity_poly.pdbx_seq_one_letter_code
_entity_poly.pdbx_strand_id
1 'polypeptide(L)'
;MKPFVLAFAIMAFSSFLGITKLAAQEVIVNSTLSKEEQKAIIKLQKAKEELEKSKTKLFKLEETYDKKRQRLDKKNAQGKLSPNDIAKETKAIEKLGKKIDKEKERIKELELFLQENESI
;
A
#
# COMPACT_ATOMS: atom_id res chain seq x y z
N MET A 1 -23.23 -5.86 -37.13
CA MET A 1 -21.83 -5.63 -37.51
C MET A 1 -21.60 -4.12 -37.59
N LYS A 2 -20.89 -3.56 -36.61
CA LYS A 2 -20.19 -2.27 -36.76
C LYS A 2 -19.08 -2.49 -37.79
N PRO A 3 -18.77 -1.54 -38.68
CA PRO A 3 -17.65 -0.63 -38.35
C PRO A 3 -17.71 0.70 -39.15
N PHE A 4 -18.41 1.72 -38.65
CA PHE A 4 -18.38 3.05 -39.28
C PHE A 4 -18.01 4.20 -38.33
N VAL A 5 -17.55 3.87 -37.12
CA VAL A 5 -17.10 4.87 -36.12
C VAL A 5 -15.58 4.83 -35.90
N LEU A 6 -14.83 3.99 -36.63
CA LEU A 6 -13.38 3.78 -36.44
C LEU A 6 -12.49 4.50 -37.48
N ALA A 7 -13.03 5.40 -38.32
CA ALA A 7 -12.28 6.02 -39.41
C ALA A 7 -11.96 7.52 -39.22
N PHE A 8 -12.46 8.16 -38.15
CA PHE A 8 -12.27 9.61 -37.91
C PHE A 8 -11.19 9.96 -36.88
N ALA A 9 -10.49 8.96 -36.31
CA ALA A 9 -9.46 9.16 -35.28
C ALA A 9 -8.01 9.05 -35.79
N ILE A 10 -7.79 8.89 -37.09
CA ILE A 10 -6.45 8.61 -37.68
C ILE A 10 -5.92 9.78 -38.54
N MET A 11 -6.70 10.83 -38.78
CA MET A 11 -6.36 11.89 -39.77
C MET A 11 -6.39 13.31 -39.18
N ALA A 12 -5.90 13.49 -37.97
CA ALA A 12 -5.52 14.80 -37.47
C ALA A 12 -4.19 14.69 -36.72
N PHE A 13 -3.18 15.33 -37.30
CA PHE A 13 -1.93 15.74 -36.67
C PHE A 13 -0.70 14.83 -36.77
N SER A 14 -0.58 14.11 -37.88
CA SER A 14 0.70 13.63 -38.43
C SER A 14 1.47 14.72 -39.23
N SER A 15 1.39 15.99 -38.83
CA SER A 15 1.94 17.11 -39.63
C SER A 15 2.66 18.20 -38.83
N PHE A 16 3.42 17.83 -37.79
CA PHE A 16 4.44 18.75 -37.24
C PHE A 16 5.78 18.02 -36.99
N LEU A 17 6.22 17.27 -38.00
CA LEU A 17 7.63 16.93 -38.17
C LEU A 17 8.24 17.99 -39.10
N GLY A 18 9.13 18.82 -38.56
CA GLY A 18 9.67 19.95 -39.31
C GLY A 18 10.90 20.64 -38.71
N ILE A 19 11.96 19.87 -38.44
CA ILE A 19 13.38 20.29 -38.59
C ILE A 19 13.92 21.35 -37.61
N THR A 20 14.64 20.87 -36.58
CA THR A 20 16.04 21.29 -36.34
C THR A 20 16.83 20.08 -35.84
N LYS A 21 17.56 19.43 -36.76
CA LYS A 21 18.74 18.63 -36.42
C LYS A 21 19.92 19.57 -36.14
N LEU A 22 20.90 19.07 -35.40
CA LEU A 22 22.24 19.63 -35.08
C LEU A 22 22.36 20.49 -33.82
N ALA A 23 22.49 19.80 -32.68
CA ALA A 23 23.55 19.94 -31.68
C ALA A 23 23.12 19.03 -30.51
N ALA A 24 23.92 18.23 -29.86
CA ALA A 24 25.30 17.84 -30.00
C ALA A 24 25.44 16.60 -29.12
N GLN A 25 26.41 15.77 -29.46
CA GLN A 25 27.13 14.96 -28.49
C GLN A 25 26.43 13.72 -27.96
N GLU A 26 26.81 12.62 -28.58
CA GLU A 26 26.95 11.31 -27.98
C GLU A 26 27.41 11.41 -26.51
N VAL A 27 26.53 11.07 -25.58
CA VAL A 27 26.95 10.43 -24.33
C VAL A 27 26.14 9.16 -24.25
N ILE A 28 26.76 8.07 -24.68
CA ILE A 28 26.32 6.72 -24.40
C ILE A 28 26.10 6.65 -22.88
N VAL A 29 24.81 6.56 -22.51
CA VAL A 29 24.33 6.38 -21.15
C VAL A 29 24.80 5.01 -20.67
N ASN A 30 26.01 4.97 -20.11
CA ASN A 30 26.45 3.93 -19.20
C ASN A 30 26.50 4.52 -17.78
N SER A 31 25.37 5.04 -17.30
CA SER A 31 25.22 5.30 -15.87
C SER A 31 24.83 3.99 -15.19
N THR A 32 25.82 3.11 -14.94
CA THR A 32 25.66 2.10 -13.90
C THR A 32 25.31 2.86 -12.62
N LEU A 33 24.07 2.71 -12.13
CA LEU A 33 23.64 3.28 -10.86
C LEU A 33 24.72 3.03 -9.79
N SER A 34 25.07 4.06 -9.04
CA SER A 34 25.96 3.94 -7.89
C SER A 34 25.44 2.85 -6.94
N LYS A 35 26.35 2.17 -6.24
CA LYS A 35 25.98 1.22 -5.18
C LYS A 35 25.04 1.86 -4.13
N GLU A 36 25.14 3.17 -3.95
CA GLU A 36 24.30 3.93 -3.01
C GLU A 36 22.88 4.12 -3.55
N GLU A 37 22.75 4.46 -4.84
CA GLU A 37 21.46 4.59 -5.52
C GLU A 37 20.73 3.25 -5.60
N GLN A 38 21.45 2.16 -5.90
CA GLN A 38 20.87 0.81 -5.89
C GLN A 38 20.37 0.42 -4.49
N LYS A 39 21.11 0.75 -3.43
CA LYS A 39 20.68 0.51 -2.04
C LYS A 39 19.44 1.33 -1.69
N ALA A 40 19.36 2.58 -2.13
CA ALA A 40 18.19 3.43 -1.91
C ALA A 40 16.94 2.84 -2.59
N ILE A 41 17.06 2.44 -3.86
CA ILE A 41 15.98 1.79 -4.61
C ILE A 41 15.50 0.51 -3.91
N ILE A 42 16.44 -0.35 -3.46
CA ILE A 42 16.08 -1.59 -2.73
C ILE A 42 15.36 -1.27 -1.42
N LYS A 43 15.80 -0.25 -0.68
CA LYS A 43 15.12 0.18 0.56
C LYS A 43 13.72 0.68 0.28
N LEU A 44 13.53 1.50 -0.76
CA LEU A 44 12.21 1.98 -1.18
C LEU A 44 11.28 0.83 -1.57
N GLN A 45 11.77 -0.13 -2.38
CA GLN A 45 10.99 -1.30 -2.76
C GLN A 45 10.58 -2.14 -1.55
N LYS A 46 11.51 -2.39 -0.60
CA LYS A 46 11.20 -3.10 0.64
C LYS A 46 10.18 -2.35 1.49
N ALA A 47 10.28 -1.04 1.61
CA ALA A 47 9.31 -0.24 2.36
C ALA A 47 7.91 -0.31 1.73
N LYS A 48 7.79 -0.31 0.39
CA LYS A 48 6.52 -0.52 -0.31
C LYS A 48 5.94 -1.90 -0.04
N GLU A 49 6.76 -2.95 -0.13
CA GLU A 49 6.32 -4.31 0.18
C GLU A 49 5.87 -4.45 1.65
N GLU A 50 6.61 -3.86 2.58
CA GLU A 50 6.26 -3.85 4.00
C GLU A 50 4.97 -3.08 4.26
N LEU A 51 4.76 -1.96 3.57
CA LEU A 51 3.53 -1.18 3.68
C LEU A 51 2.31 -2.02 3.28
N GLU A 52 2.37 -2.71 2.14
CA GLU A 52 1.28 -3.59 1.68
C GLU A 52 1.05 -4.77 2.63
N LYS A 53 2.12 -5.39 3.14
CA LYS A 53 2.04 -6.46 4.15
C LYS A 53 1.39 -5.94 5.45
N SER A 54 1.77 -4.76 5.90
CA SER A 54 1.21 -4.12 7.09
C SER A 54 -0.25 -3.73 6.91
N LYS A 55 -0.64 -3.17 5.77
CA LYS A 55 -2.06 -2.90 5.43
C LYS A 55 -2.91 -4.17 5.44
N THR A 56 -2.42 -5.25 4.81
CA THR A 56 -3.08 -6.55 4.83
C THR A 56 -3.21 -7.12 6.25
N LYS A 57 -2.16 -6.96 7.06
CA LYS A 57 -2.16 -7.41 8.45
C LYS A 57 -3.13 -6.61 9.31
N LEU A 58 -3.17 -5.29 9.13
CA LEU A 58 -4.13 -4.41 9.79
C LEU A 58 -5.56 -4.86 9.51
N PHE A 59 -5.91 -5.06 8.24
CA PHE A 59 -7.22 -5.54 7.83
C PHE A 59 -7.61 -6.86 8.55
N LYS A 60 -6.70 -7.84 8.58
CA LYS A 60 -6.94 -9.12 9.28
C LYS A 60 -7.12 -8.95 10.79
N LEU A 61 -6.36 -8.04 11.40
CA LEU A 61 -6.48 -7.75 12.84
C LEU A 61 -7.82 -7.10 13.16
N GLU A 62 -8.25 -6.12 12.37
CA GLU A 62 -9.55 -5.44 12.51
C GLU A 62 -10.70 -6.43 12.30
N GLU A 63 -10.65 -7.27 11.26
CA GLU A 63 -11.65 -8.32 11.02
C GLU A 63 -11.72 -9.31 12.20
N THR A 64 -10.57 -9.71 12.75
CA THR A 64 -10.50 -10.61 13.91
C THR A 64 -11.05 -9.95 15.18
N TYR A 65 -10.75 -8.67 15.38
CA TYR A 65 -11.26 -7.87 16.49
C TYR A 65 -12.79 -7.81 16.46
N ASP A 66 -13.36 -7.46 15.31
CA ASP A 66 -14.82 -7.35 15.14
C ASP A 66 -15.52 -8.69 15.34
N LYS A 67 -15.00 -9.77 14.73
CA LYS A 67 -15.55 -11.12 14.91
C LYS A 67 -15.53 -11.54 16.39
N LYS A 68 -14.46 -11.25 17.12
CA LYS A 68 -14.36 -11.58 18.55
C LYS A 68 -15.32 -10.76 19.39
N ARG A 69 -15.43 -9.45 19.12
CA ARG A 69 -16.36 -8.55 19.81
C ARG A 69 -17.79 -9.00 19.60
N GLN A 70 -18.22 -9.21 18.36
CA GLN A 70 -19.56 -9.70 18.04
C GLN A 70 -19.86 -11.06 18.70
N ARG A 71 -18.88 -11.97 18.73
CA ARG A 71 -19.03 -13.27 19.40
C ARG A 71 -19.17 -13.12 20.92
N LEU A 72 -18.40 -12.23 21.54
CA LEU A 72 -18.49 -11.93 22.97
C LEU A 72 -19.88 -11.37 23.28
N ASP A 73 -20.30 -10.32 22.56
CA ASP A 73 -21.59 -9.66 22.75
C ASP A 73 -22.76 -10.65 22.60
N LYS A 74 -22.74 -11.47 21.54
CA LYS A 74 -23.76 -12.51 21.31
C LYS A 74 -23.81 -13.54 22.42
N LYS A 75 -22.66 -14.03 22.89
CA LYS A 75 -22.63 -15.05 23.96
C LYS A 75 -23.01 -14.46 25.32
N ASN A 76 -22.60 -13.22 25.58
CA ASN A 76 -22.95 -12.50 26.81
C ASN A 76 -24.46 -12.23 26.88
N ALA A 77 -25.06 -11.74 25.79
CA ALA A 77 -26.50 -11.54 25.69
C ALA A 77 -27.32 -12.84 25.86
N GLN A 78 -26.73 -13.99 25.52
CA GLN A 78 -27.34 -15.31 25.72
C GLN A 78 -27.13 -15.87 27.14
N GLY A 79 -26.44 -15.16 28.04
CA GLY A 79 -26.10 -15.64 29.38
C GLY A 79 -25.15 -16.84 29.38
N LYS A 80 -24.43 -17.08 28.28
CA LYS A 80 -23.57 -18.27 28.09
C LYS A 80 -22.15 -18.12 28.60
N LEU A 81 -21.82 -16.98 29.20
CA LEU A 81 -20.48 -16.68 29.71
C LEU A 81 -20.55 -16.39 31.20
N SER A 82 -19.61 -16.97 31.93
CA SER A 82 -19.37 -16.55 33.32
C SER A 82 -18.70 -15.17 33.34
N PRO A 83 -18.75 -14.42 34.46
CA PRO A 83 -18.01 -13.17 34.61
C PRO A 83 -16.50 -13.31 34.32
N ASN A 84 -15.92 -14.46 34.68
CA ASN A 84 -14.51 -14.76 34.42
C ASN A 84 -14.22 -14.92 32.92
N ASP A 85 -15.12 -15.58 32.19
CA ASP A 85 -14.97 -15.73 30.74
C ASP A 85 -15.11 -14.39 30.00
N ILE A 86 -16.05 -13.55 30.44
CA ILE A 86 -16.22 -12.19 29.91
C ILE A 86 -14.92 -11.40 30.10
N ALA A 87 -14.35 -11.42 31.31
CA ALA A 87 -13.10 -10.71 31.60
C ALA A 87 -11.93 -11.23 30.74
N LYS A 88 -11.84 -12.54 30.52
CA LYS A 88 -10.78 -13.16 29.70
C LYS A 88 -10.90 -12.78 28.22
N GLU A 89 -12.10 -12.87 27.65
CA GLU A 89 -12.34 -12.50 26.25
C GLU A 89 -12.17 -10.99 26.04
N THR A 90 -12.62 -10.16 26.99
CA THR A 90 -12.41 -8.70 26.96
C THR A 90 -10.92 -8.35 26.92
N LYS A 91 -10.10 -8.95 27.81
CA LYS A 91 -8.63 -8.79 27.78
C LYS A 91 -8.01 -9.24 26.47
N ALA A 92 -8.54 -10.28 25.82
CA ALA A 92 -8.05 -10.73 24.53
C ALA A 92 -8.37 -9.72 23.41
N ILE A 93 -9.56 -9.12 23.44
CA ILE A 93 -9.98 -8.05 22.52
C ILE A 93 -9.13 -6.78 22.73
N GLU A 94 -8.88 -6.37 23.98
CA GLU A 94 -8.00 -5.23 24.29
C GLU A 94 -6.58 -5.44 23.74
N LYS A 95 -6.03 -6.65 23.89
CA LYS A 95 -4.72 -7.01 23.31
C LYS A 95 -4.71 -6.91 21.79
N LEU A 96 -5.82 -7.22 21.12
CA LEU A 96 -5.95 -7.03 19.68
C LEU A 96 -6.01 -5.55 19.31
N GLY A 97 -6.75 -4.74 20.08
CA GLY A 97 -6.76 -3.27 19.91
C GLY A 97 -5.33 -2.69 19.95
N LYS A 98 -4.55 -3.04 20.98
CA LYS A 98 -3.14 -2.61 21.08
C LYS A 98 -2.27 -3.07 19.90
N LYS A 99 -2.57 -4.21 19.28
CA LYS A 99 -1.86 -4.68 18.08
C LYS A 99 -2.27 -3.89 16.84
N ILE A 100 -3.55 -3.54 16.72
CA ILE A 100 -4.08 -2.69 15.66
C ILE A 100 -3.41 -1.32 15.72
N ASP A 101 -3.34 -0.70 16.90
CA ASP A 101 -2.72 0.63 17.07
C ASP A 101 -1.25 0.63 16.65
N LYS A 102 -0.48 -0.36 17.10
CA LYS A 102 0.93 -0.53 16.69
C LYS A 102 1.10 -0.73 15.19
N GLU A 103 0.19 -1.48 14.56
CA GLU A 103 0.25 -1.70 13.11
C GLU A 103 -0.10 -0.41 12.35
N LYS A 104 -1.04 0.40 12.86
CA LYS A 104 -1.37 1.73 12.31
C LYS A 104 -0.18 2.69 12.40
N GLU A 105 0.50 2.71 13.55
CA GLU A 105 1.73 3.49 13.72
C GLU A 105 2.82 3.05 12.73
N ARG A 106 3.05 1.73 12.58
CA ARG A 106 4.00 1.20 11.59
C ARG A 106 3.66 1.61 10.16
N ILE A 107 2.38 1.54 9.77
CA ILE A 107 1.91 2.00 8.45
C ILE A 107 2.25 3.48 8.27
N LYS A 108 1.96 4.31 9.27
CA LYS A 108 2.25 5.75 9.24
C LYS A 108 3.75 6.02 9.08
N GLU A 109 4.61 5.32 9.81
CA GLU A 109 6.07 5.44 9.69
C GLU A 109 6.57 5.06 8.29
N LEU A 110 6.03 3.97 7.71
CA LEU A 110 6.36 3.54 6.36
C LEU A 110 5.88 4.52 5.29
N GLU A 111 4.68 5.07 5.45
CA GLU A 111 4.13 6.09 4.53
C GLU A 111 4.93 7.39 4.59
N LEU A 112 5.32 7.84 5.79
CA LEU A 112 6.20 9.00 5.95
C LEU A 112 7.57 8.75 5.31
N PHE A 113 8.19 7.60 5.58
CA PHE A 113 9.46 7.23 4.96
C PHE A 113 9.37 7.25 3.43
N LEU A 114 8.31 6.67 2.86
CA LEU A 114 8.11 6.68 1.40
C LEU A 114 7.88 8.09 0.87
N GLN A 115 7.08 8.92 1.54
CA GLN A 115 6.84 10.30 1.14
C GLN A 115 8.13 11.14 1.10
N GLU A 116 8.99 10.99 2.11
CA GLU A 116 10.27 11.69 2.20
C GLU A 116 11.29 11.21 1.15
N ASN A 117 11.19 9.97 0.69
CA ASN A 117 12.22 9.33 -0.14
C ASN A 117 11.76 8.99 -1.58
N GLU A 118 10.46 9.09 -1.92
CA GLU A 118 9.94 8.93 -3.30
C GLU A 118 10.15 10.17 -4.18
N SER A 119 10.59 11.29 -3.59
CA SER A 119 10.92 12.54 -4.32
C SER A 119 12.37 12.59 -4.84
N ILE A 120 13.12 11.49 -4.69
CA ILE A 120 14.50 11.30 -5.17
C ILE A 120 14.45 10.42 -6.43
#